data_AF-A0A0G1LAR5-F1
#
_entry.id   AF-A0A0G1LAR5-F1
#
_cell.length_a   1.000
_cell.length_b   1.000
_cell.length_c   1.000
_cell.angle_alpha   90.00
_cell.angle_beta   90.00
_cell.angle_gamma   90.00
#
_symmetry.space_group_name_H-M   'P 1'
#
loop_
_entity.id
_entity.type
_entity.pdbx_description
1 polymer ?
#
loop_
_entity_poly.entity_id
_entity_poly.type
_entity_poly.pdbx_seq_one_letter_code
_entity_poly.pdbx_strand_id
1 'polypeptide(L)' 'MEKLKLNTKNKMLERELQKYFNFSEFRSGQKEVVESIMAGKDVVALMPTGGGKSLCFQLPAII' A
#
# COMPACT_ATOMS: atom_id res chain seq x y z
N MET A 1 0.70 -11.36 21.93
CA MET A 1 -0.56 -10.84 21.34
C MET A 1 -0.33 -9.79 20.24
N GLU A 2 0.80 -9.07 20.24
CA GLU A 2 1.12 -8.04 19.23
C GLU A 2 1.42 -8.62 17.82
N LYS A 3 2.13 -9.75 17.73
CA LYS A 3 2.47 -10.42 16.45
C LYS A 3 1.26 -10.93 15.67
N LEU A 4 0.12 -11.19 16.32
CA LEU A 4 -1.08 -11.70 15.66
C LEU A 4 -1.82 -10.58 14.88
N LYS A 5 -1.75 -9.33 15.34
CA LYS A 5 -2.36 -8.16 14.68
C LYS A 5 -1.60 -7.73 13.41
N LEU A 6 -0.28 -7.96 13.38
CA LEU A 6 0.55 -7.63 12.22
C LEU A 6 0.23 -8.53 10.99
N ASN A 7 -0.15 -9.79 11.24
CA ASN A 7 -0.48 -10.75 10.19
C ASN A 7 -1.85 -10.51 9.53
N THR A 8 -2.74 -9.75 10.17
CA THR A 8 -4.06 -9.40 9.63
C THR A 8 -4.02 -8.12 8.78
N LYS A 9 -3.22 -7.12 9.19
CA LYS A 9 -3.01 -5.88 8.40
C LYS A 9 -2.29 -6.17 7.07
N ASN A 10 -1.26 -7.01 7.09
CA ASN A 10 -0.52 -7.50 5.91
C ASN A 10 -1.31 -8.46 5.00
N LYS A 11 -2.60 -8.71 5.27
CA LYS A 11 -3.50 -9.37 4.33
C LYS A 11 -4.56 -8.43 3.80
N MET A 12 -4.79 -7.29 4.45
CA MET A 12 -5.80 -6.32 4.04
C MET A 12 -5.32 -5.56 2.80
N LEU A 13 -4.08 -5.03 2.82
CA LEU A 13 -3.58 -4.22 1.71
C LEU A 13 -3.51 -5.00 0.40
N GLU A 14 -3.04 -6.25 0.45
CA GLU A 14 -2.95 -7.17 -0.67
C GLU A 14 -4.35 -7.53 -1.20
N ARG A 15 -5.32 -7.72 -0.29
CA ARG A 15 -6.71 -7.97 -0.67
C ARG A 15 -7.33 -6.75 -1.36
N GLU A 16 -7.17 -5.55 -0.81
CA GLU A 16 -7.74 -4.35 -1.41
C GLU A 16 -7.01 -3.96 -2.71
N LEU A 17 -5.70 -4.20 -2.80
CA LEU A 17 -4.92 -4.10 -4.03
C LEU A 17 -5.52 -4.99 -5.13
N GLN A 18 -5.75 -6.27 -4.81
CA GLN A 18 -6.37 -7.21 -5.75
C GLN A 18 -7.80 -6.79 -6.11
N LYS A 19 -8.58 -6.32 -5.14
CA LYS A 19 -9.99 -5.94 -5.33
C LYS A 19 -10.17 -4.72 -6.24
N TYR A 20 -9.36 -3.68 -6.05
CA TYR A 20 -9.53 -2.41 -6.75
C TYR A 20 -8.64 -2.26 -8.00
N PHE A 21 -7.47 -2.89 -8.01
CA PHE A 21 -6.49 -2.76 -9.08
C PHE A 21 -6.19 -4.08 -9.81
N ASN A 22 -6.74 -5.20 -9.34
CA ASN A 22 -6.53 -6.53 -9.91
C ASN A 22 -5.05 -6.94 -9.99
N PHE A 23 -4.23 -6.43 -9.07
CA PHE A 23 -2.82 -6.79 -8.91
C PHE A 23 -2.64 -7.74 -7.74
N SER A 24 -1.85 -8.79 -7.96
CA SER A 24 -1.57 -9.83 -6.97
C SER A 24 -0.53 -9.41 -5.93
N GLU A 25 0.31 -8.43 -6.25
CA GLU A 25 1.38 -7.96 -5.38
C GLU A 25 1.74 -6.50 -5.64
N PHE A 26 2.26 -5.84 -4.60
CA PHE A 26 2.87 -4.52 -4.73
C PHE A 26 4.21 -4.62 -5.42
N ARG A 27 4.53 -3.61 -6.24
CA ARG A 27 5.92 -3.43 -6.71
C ARG A 27 6.79 -2.89 -5.57
N SER A 28 8.11 -3.04 -5.74
CA SER A 28 9.10 -2.55 -4.79
C SER A 28 8.84 -1.09 -4.37
N GLY A 29 8.78 -0.84 -3.06
CA GLY A 29 8.57 0.48 -2.46
C GLY A 29 7.10 0.94 -2.39
N GLN A 30 6.16 0.31 -3.12
CA GLN A 30 4.77 0.77 -3.14
C GLN A 30 4.08 0.53 -1.81
N LYS A 31 4.28 -0.66 -1.22
CA LYS A 31 3.62 -1.05 0.02
C LYS A 31 4.07 -0.15 1.17
N GLU A 32 5.35 0.15 1.25
CA GLU A 32 5.95 1.01 2.25
C GLU A 32 5.41 2.45 2.18
N VAL A 33 5.19 2.97 0.97
CA VAL A 33 4.57 4.29 0.75
C VAL A 33 3.11 4.27 1.21
N VAL A 34 2.32 3.27 0.80
CA VAL A 34 0.91 3.15 1.19
C VAL A 34 0.78 3.03 2.71
N GLU A 35 1.57 2.17 3.35
CA GLU A 35 1.57 1.99 4.80
C GLU A 35 1.96 3.27 5.54
N SER A 36 2.92 4.04 5.01
CA SER A 36 3.32 5.32 5.60
C SER A 36 2.21 6.36 5.52
N ILE A 37 1.50 6.43 4.38
CA ILE A 37 0.33 7.32 4.20
C ILE A 37 -0.79 6.92 5.15
N MET A 38 -1.13 5.63 5.24
CA MET A 38 -2.17 5.13 6.15
C MET A 38 -1.81 5.30 7.64
N ALA A 39 -0.53 5.40 7.96
CA ALA A 39 -0.05 5.73 9.29
C ALA A 39 -0.12 7.25 9.60
N GLY A 40 -0.64 8.07 8.67
CA GLY A 40 -0.77 9.51 8.82
C GLY A 40 0.56 10.26 8.78
N LYS A 41 1.59 9.68 8.14
CA LYS A 41 2.91 10.32 8.00
C LYS A 41 2.98 11.13 6.71
N ASP A 42 3.73 12.22 6.74
CA ASP A 42 4.14 12.92 5.53
C ASP A 42 5.14 12.06 4.75
N VAL A 43 4.93 11.89 3.44
CA VAL A 43 5.72 11.00 2.60
C VAL A 43 6.18 11.72 1.34
N VAL A 44 7.48 11.62 1.04
CA VAL A 44 8.06 11.99 -0.26
C VAL A 44 8.42 10.70 -1.00
N ALA A 45 7.63 10.33 -2.00
CA ALA A 45 7.85 9.14 -2.81
C ALA A 45 8.57 9.49 -4.13
N LEU A 46 9.86 9.17 -4.23
CA LEU A 46 10.63 9.30 -5.47
C LEU A 46 10.57 7.98 -6.25
N MET A 47 9.78 7.96 -7.32
CA MET A 47 9.60 6.76 -8.14
C MET A 47 9.64 7.12 -9.63
N PRO A 48 10.16 6.24 -10.51
CA PRO A 48 10.21 6.49 -11.94
C PRO A 48 8.82 6.56 -12.59
N THR A 49 8.75 7.07 -13.81
CA THR A 49 7.55 6.95 -14.65
C THR A 49 7.22 5.48 -14.87
N GLY A 50 5.93 5.12 -14.83
CA GLY A 50 5.50 3.71 -14.89
C GLY A 50 5.69 2.92 -13.59
N GLY A 51 6.32 3.49 -12.55
CA GLY A 51 6.50 2.86 -11.24
C GLY A 51 5.24 2.70 -10.39
N GLY A 52 4.08 3.19 -10.86
CA GLY A 52 2.81 3.06 -10.14
C GLY A 52 2.65 4.03 -8.96
N LYS A 53 3.23 5.24 -9.04
CA LYS A 53 3.00 6.34 -8.08
C LYS A 53 1.51 6.59 -7.82
N SER A 54 0.69 6.49 -8.87
CA SER A 54 -0.75 6.69 -8.79
C SER A 54 -1.45 5.78 -7.80
N LEU A 55 -1.08 4.49 -7.83
CA LEU A 55 -1.62 3.50 -6.93
C LEU A 55 -1.34 3.84 -5.46
N CYS A 56 -0.14 4.37 -5.19
CA CYS A 56 0.32 4.65 -3.83
C CYS A 56 -0.50 5.70 -3.10
N PHE A 57 -1.17 6.61 -3.82
CA PHE A 57 -2.12 7.57 -3.23
C PHE A 57 -3.58 7.18 -3.43
N GLN A 58 -3.91 6.45 -4.50
CA GLN A 58 -5.29 6.05 -4.77
C GLN A 58 -5.78 4.96 -3.82
N LEU A 59 -4.98 3.92 -3.60
CA LEU A 59 -5.35 2.82 -2.72
C LEU A 59 -5.65 3.29 -1.28
N PRO A 60 -4.80 4.08 -0.59
CA PRO A 60 -5.12 4.57 0.75
C PRO A 60 -6.29 5.56 0.79
N ALA A 61 -6.66 6.19 -0.33
CA ALA A 61 -7.81 7.11 -0.37
C ALA A 61 -9.17 6.40 -0.41
N ILE A 62 -9.20 5.10 -0.71
CA ILE A 62 -10.43 4.32 -0.92
C ILE A 62 -10.64 3.19 0.11
N ILE A 63 -9.76 3.06 1.10
CA ILE A 63 -9.80 2.00 2.13
C ILE A 63 -9.77 2.55 3.55
#